data_AF-A0A3D1PU44-F1
#
_entry.id   AF-A0A3D1PU44-F1
#
_cell.length_a   1.000
_cell.length_b   1.000
_cell.length_c   1.000
_cell.angle_alpha   90.00
_cell.angle_beta   90.00
_cell.angle_gamma   90.00
#
_symmetry.space_group_name_H-M   'P 1'
#
loop_
_entity.id
_entity.type
_entity.pdbx_description
1 polymer ?
#
loop_
_entity_poly.entity_id
_entity_poly.type
_entity_poly.pdbx_seq_one_letter_code
_entity_poly.pdbx_strand_id
1 'polypeptide(L)' 'AWQMIFGVVTRPEYRKHGLAAQLLNRAIADARQQGRKGLVLTCKDKLVHYYAKFGFMNEGVSQSTHGNVAWNQMRLTF' A
#
# COMPACT_ATOMS: atom_id res chain seq x y z
N ALA A 1 15.62 1.13 7.51
CA ALA A 1 15.31 0.87 6.08
C ALA A 1 13.80 0.98 5.83
N TRP A 2 13.35 1.05 4.57
CA TRP A 2 11.93 1.07 4.18
C TRP A 2 11.40 -0.34 3.89
N GLN A 3 10.10 -0.57 4.08
CA GLN A 3 9.41 -1.79 3.60
C GLN A 3 8.67 -1.49 2.30
N MET A 4 9.01 -2.20 1.22
CA MET A 4 8.33 -2.08 -0.07
C MET A 4 7.19 -3.11 -0.16
N ILE A 5 6.03 -2.70 -0.65
CA ILE A 5 4.94 -3.62 -1.02
C ILE A 5 4.76 -3.55 -2.54
N PHE A 6 5.04 -4.66 -3.21
CA PHE A 6 4.88 -4.78 -4.66
C PHE A 6 3.47 -5.19 -5.09
N GLY A 7 2.70 -5.77 -4.19
CA GLY A 7 1.33 -6.17 -4.49
C GLY A 7 0.55 -6.60 -3.26
N VAL A 8 -0.75 -6.29 -3.27
CA VAL A 8 -1.73 -6.79 -2.31
C VAL A 8 -2.84 -7.44 -3.12
N VAL A 9 -3.00 -8.75 -2.98
CA VAL A 9 -3.94 -9.52 -3.79
C VAL A 9 -4.90 -10.27 -2.88
N THR A 10 -6.19 -10.07 -3.13
CA THR A 10 -7.25 -10.89 -2.54
C THR A 10 -8.00 -11.57 -3.68
N ARG A 11 -8.09 -12.90 -3.60
CA ARG A 11 -8.87 -13.73 -4.53
C ARG A 11 -10.31 -13.18 -4.62
N PRO A 12 -10.92 -13.07 -5.82
CA PRO A 12 -12.22 -12.44 -6.04
C PRO A 12 -13.32 -12.84 -5.05
N GLU A 13 -13.44 -14.13 -4.77
CA GLU A 13 -14.40 -14.78 -3.88
C GLU A 13 -14.22 -14.42 -2.40
N TYR A 14 -13.09 -13.85 -2.02
CA TYR A 14 -12.79 -13.43 -0.64
C TYR A 14 -12.66 -11.89 -0.49
N ARG A 15 -13.02 -11.12 -1.53
CA ARG A 15 -13.01 -9.65 -1.47
C ARG A 15 -14.19 -9.12 -0.65
N LYS A 16 -14.05 -7.91 -0.13
CA LYS A 16 -15.07 -7.22 0.71
C LYS A 16 -15.33 -7.86 2.10
N HIS A 17 -14.51 -8.82 2.51
CA HIS A 17 -14.52 -9.39 3.86
C HIS A 17 -13.49 -8.75 4.82
N GLY A 18 -12.89 -7.61 4.44
CA GLY A 18 -11.87 -6.92 5.26
C GLY A 18 -10.49 -7.59 5.28
N LEU A 19 -10.28 -8.70 4.59
CA LEU A 19 -9.02 -9.47 4.61
C LEU A 19 -7.80 -8.65 4.17
N ALA A 20 -7.93 -7.84 3.11
CA ALA A 20 -6.84 -6.97 2.67
C ALA A 20 -6.46 -5.93 3.74
N ALA A 21 -7.43 -5.45 4.51
CA ALA A 21 -7.18 -4.51 5.60
C ALA A 21 -6.48 -5.19 6.77
N GLN A 22 -6.89 -6.42 7.12
CA GLN A 22 -6.22 -7.21 8.15
C GLN A 22 -4.77 -7.50 7.78
N LEU A 23 -4.52 -7.89 6.52
CA LEU A 23 -3.17 -8.13 6.01
C LEU A 23 -2.31 -6.86 6.06
N LEU A 24 -2.84 -5.70 5.61
CA LEU A 24 -2.12 -4.43 5.67
C LEU A 24 -1.80 -4.00 7.09
N ASN A 25 -2.76 -4.09 8.02
CA ASN A 25 -2.53 -3.76 9.42
C ASN A 25 -1.44 -4.64 10.04
N ARG A 26 -1.44 -5.94 9.71
CA ARG A 26 -0.39 -6.85 10.18
C ARG A 26 0.98 -6.48 9.62
N ALA A 27 1.08 -6.21 8.31
CA ALA A 27 2.32 -5.78 7.68
C ALA A 27 2.85 -4.46 8.25
N ILE A 28 1.97 -3.51 8.58
CA ILE A 28 2.33 -2.26 9.25
C ILE A 28 2.90 -2.54 10.64
N ALA A 29 2.24 -3.38 11.44
CA ALA A 29 2.70 -3.74 12.77
C ALA A 29 4.07 -4.44 12.73
N ASP A 30 4.24 -5.41 11.83
CA ASP A 30 5.51 -6.13 11.66
C ASP A 30 6.64 -5.18 11.26
N ALA A 31 6.38 -4.24 10.33
CA ALA A 31 7.37 -3.25 9.93
C ALA A 31 7.73 -2.28 11.07
N ARG A 32 6.76 -1.89 11.93
CA ARG A 32 7.04 -1.08 13.12
C ARG A 32 7.95 -1.84 14.08
N GLN A 33 7.63 -3.10 14.37
CA GLN A 33 8.42 -3.96 15.25
C GLN A 33 9.85 -4.16 14.75
N GLN A 34 10.05 -4.20 13.43
CA GLN A 34 11.36 -4.31 12.79
C GLN A 34 12.15 -2.98 12.74
N GLY A 35 11.63 -1.89 13.31
CA GLY A 35 12.29 -0.57 13.27
C GLY A 35 12.41 0.01 11.85
N ARG A 36 11.44 -0.29 10.96
CA ARG A 36 11.41 0.31 9.62
C ARG A 36 11.06 1.79 9.72
N LYS A 37 11.45 2.57 8.70
CA LYS A 37 11.06 3.98 8.58
C LYS A 37 9.58 4.15 8.21
N GLY A 38 8.97 3.10 7.67
CA GLY A 38 7.64 3.13 7.09
C GLY A 38 7.49 2.15 5.93
N LEU A 39 6.34 2.25 5.23
CA LEU A 39 5.98 1.43 4.09
C LEU A 39 5.82 2.30 2.83
N VAL A 40 6.19 1.73 1.67
CA VAL A 40 5.98 2.35 0.36
C VAL A 40 5.31 1.36 -0.58
N LEU A 41 4.31 1.83 -1.32
CA LEU A 41 3.66 1.09 -2.40
C LEU A 41 3.26 2.02 -3.53
N THR A 42 2.95 1.46 -4.69
CA THR A 42 2.27 2.17 -5.76
C THR A 42 0.86 1.61 -5.95
N CYS A 43 -0.09 2.47 -6.33
CA CYS A 43 -1.47 2.03 -6.57
C CYS A 43 -2.12 2.75 -7.74
N LYS A 44 -3.15 2.13 -8.32
CA LYS A 44 -4.02 2.80 -9.31
C LYS A 44 -4.76 3.93 -8.62
N ASP A 45 -5.06 5.00 -9.36
CA ASP A 45 -5.73 6.19 -8.84
C ASP A 45 -6.99 5.90 -7.99
N LYS A 46 -7.86 5.02 -8.49
CA LYS A 46 -9.06 4.56 -7.78
C LYS A 46 -8.81 3.86 -6.43
N LEU A 47 -7.57 3.56 -6.05
CA LEU A 47 -7.21 2.92 -4.78
C LEU A 47 -6.51 3.88 -3.81
N VAL A 48 -6.24 5.13 -4.19
CA VAL A 48 -5.60 6.13 -3.31
C VAL A 48 -6.40 6.28 -2.01
N HIS A 49 -7.72 6.49 -2.12
CA HIS A 49 -8.60 6.63 -0.96
C HIS A 49 -8.66 5.37 -0.09
N TYR A 50 -8.45 4.19 -0.68
CA TYR A 50 -8.43 2.92 0.07
C TYR A 50 -7.20 2.86 0.96
N TYR A 51 -6.01 3.15 0.42
CA TYR A 51 -4.77 3.12 1.18
C TYR A 51 -4.65 4.29 2.18
N ALA A 52 -5.25 5.44 1.88
CA ALA A 52 -5.32 6.57 2.80
C ALA A 52 -5.96 6.21 4.17
N LYS A 53 -6.89 5.24 4.20
CA LYS A 53 -7.50 4.75 5.46
C LYS A 53 -6.51 4.15 6.45
N PHE A 54 -5.33 3.73 5.98
CA PHE A 54 -4.26 3.17 6.80
C PHE A 54 -3.16 4.21 7.13
N GLY A 55 -3.39 5.49 6.79
CA GLY A 55 -2.44 6.57 7.01
C GLY A 55 -1.42 6.76 5.88
N PHE A 56 -1.56 6.07 4.74
CA PHE A 56 -0.71 6.33 3.59
C PHE A 56 -1.03 7.71 2.98
N MET A 57 0.00 8.50 2.74
CA MET A 57 -0.07 9.76 2.01
C MET A 57 0.22 9.52 0.53
N ASN A 58 -0.54 10.20 -0.35
CA ASN A 58 -0.27 10.21 -1.78
C ASN A 58 0.84 11.23 -2.09
N GLU A 59 1.95 10.76 -2.65
CA GLU A 59 3.08 11.59 -3.09
C GLU A 59 2.98 11.99 -4.57
N GLY A 60 1.84 11.70 -5.22
CA GLY A 60 1.57 12.00 -6.62
C GLY A 60 1.91 10.84 -7.55
N VAL A 61 1.89 11.13 -8.85
CA VAL A 61 2.13 10.15 -9.90
C VAL A 61 3.59 9.68 -9.84
N SER A 62 3.77 8.37 -9.68
CA SER A 62 5.05 7.70 -9.75
C SER A 62 5.65 7.84 -11.15
N GLN A 63 6.98 7.97 -11.22
CA GLN A 63 7.71 7.93 -12.49
C GLN A 63 7.70 6.54 -13.16
N SER A 64 7.15 5.52 -12.48
CA SER A 64 7.03 4.18 -13.05
C SER A 64 5.99 4.13 -14.17
N THR A 65 6.41 3.69 -15.34
CA THR A 65 5.55 3.41 -16.51
C THR A 65 5.15 1.94 -16.59
N HIS A 66 5.34 1.17 -15.51
CA HIS A 66 5.09 -0.28 -15.53
C HIS A 66 3.64 -0.60 -15.93
N GLY A 67 3.49 -1.33 -17.05
CA GLY A 67 2.18 -1.68 -17.62
C GLY A 67 1.48 -0.56 -18.38
N ASN A 68 2.18 0.53 -18.76
CA ASN A 68 1.64 1.68 -19.49
C ASN A 68 0.44 2.36 -18.79
N VAL A 69 0.42 2.33 -17.46
CA VAL A 69 -0.63 2.94 -16.64
C VAL A 69 0.01 3.88 -15.62
N ALA A 70 -0.66 5.01 -15.36
CA ALA A 70 -0.26 5.91 -14.28
C ALA A 70 -0.47 5.27 -12.91
N TRP A 71 0.57 5.27 -12.10
CA TRP A 71 0.55 4.79 -10.72
C TRP A 71 0.73 5.95 -9.76
N ASN A 72 0.02 5.97 -8.64
CA ASN A 72 0.26 6.91 -7.54
C ASN A 72 1.23 6.29 -6.54
N GLN A 73 2.24 7.05 -6.13
CA GLN A 73 3.18 6.70 -5.07
C GLN A 73 2.53 6.94 -3.71
N MET A 74 2.47 5.93 -2.86
CA MET A 74 1.87 6.00 -1.53
C MET A 74 2.91 5.69 -0.46
N ARG A 75 2.99 6.52 0.59
CA ARG A 75 3.93 6.35 1.70
C ARG A 75 3.24 6.43 3.06
N LEU A 76 3.55 5.49 3.93
CA LEU A 76 3.23 5.55 5.36
C LEU A 76 4.54 5.70 6.14
N THR A 77 4.66 6.74 6.95
CA THR A 77 5.82 6.98 7.83
C THR A 77 5.44 6.67 9.28
N PHE A 78 6.39 6.20 10.08
CA PHE A 78 6.17 5.73 11.45
C PHE A 78 6.48 6.73 12.54
#